data_AF-A0A3N2PBR1-F1
#
_entry.id   AF-A0A3N2PBR1-F1
#
_cell.length_a   1.000
_cell.length_b   1.000
_cell.length_c   1.000
_cell.angle_alpha   90.00
_cell.angle_beta   90.00
_cell.angle_gamma   90.00
#
_symmetry.space_group_name_H-M   'P 1'
#
loop_
_entity.id
_entity.type
_entity.pdbx_description
1 polymer ?
#
loop_
_entity_poly.entity_id
_entity_poly.type
_entity_poly.pdbx_seq_one_letter_code
_entity_poly.pdbx_strand_id
1 'polypeptide(L)'
;MDEVRVITRALYNEGKKWKQLSDRMVPIKAAVASLDLSVSAFFIGDANAHGHSAAYNGYQSFMENILGGAVTEFDQLGTALDRIADAYDRADAIVSLNLNQIYSA
;
A
#
# COMPACT_ATOMS: atom_id res chain seq x y z
N MET A 1 -4.54 27.87 -12.90
CA MET A 1 -3.20 27.40 -12.45
C MET A 1 -3.18 27.11 -10.95
N ASP A 2 -3.65 28.00 -10.07
CA ASP A 2 -3.65 27.73 -8.63
C ASP A 2 -4.47 26.49 -8.22
N GLU A 3 -5.64 26.27 -8.83
CA GLU A 3 -6.48 25.10 -8.54
C GLU A 3 -5.79 23.78 -8.92
N VAL A 4 -5.11 23.73 -10.08
CA VAL A 4 -4.35 22.54 -10.52
C VAL A 4 -3.21 22.26 -9.55
N ARG A 5 -2.47 23.29 -9.11
CA ARG A 5 -1.42 23.13 -8.09
C ARG A 5 -1.96 22.61 -6.75
N VAL A 6 -3.15 23.04 -6.34
CA VAL A 6 -3.81 22.54 -5.12
C VAL A 6 -4.17 21.06 -5.28
N ILE A 7 -4.72 20.66 -6.43
CA ILE A 7 -5.07 19.26 -6.74
C ILE A 7 -3.82 18.38 -6.79
N THR A 8 -2.77 18.78 -7.53
CA THR A 8 -1.50 18.06 -7.58
C THR A 8 -0.93 17.85 -6.18
N ARG A 9 -0.91 18.90 -5.35
CA ARG A 9 -0.41 18.80 -3.97
C ARG A 9 -1.24 17.85 -3.10
N ALA A 10 -2.56 17.85 -3.27
CA ALA A 10 -3.44 16.91 -2.58
C ALA A 10 -3.14 15.46 -3.00
N LEU A 11 -2.90 15.21 -4.29
CA LEU A 11 -2.54 13.90 -4.82
C LEU A 11 -1.20 13.40 -4.25
N TYR A 12 -0.17 14.24 -4.19
CA TYR A 12 1.10 13.86 -3.55
C TYR A 12 0.95 13.56 -2.06
N ASN A 13 0.15 14.36 -1.34
CA ASN A 13 -0.08 14.13 0.08
C ASN A 13 -0.82 12.82 0.35
N GLU A 14 -1.84 12.51 -0.46
CA GLU A 14 -2.55 11.23 -0.36
C GLU A 14 -1.64 10.07 -0.79
N GLY A 15 -0.85 10.24 -1.86
CA GLY A 15 0.12 9.24 -2.31
C GLY A 15 1.15 8.89 -1.23
N LYS A 16 1.67 9.90 -0.54
CA LYS A 16 2.56 9.74 0.62
C LYS A 16 1.91 8.95 1.75
N LYS A 17 0.63 9.20 2.05
CA LYS A 17 -0.10 8.47 3.10
C LYS A 17 -0.22 7.00 2.76
N TRP A 18 -0.52 6.64 1.52
CA TRP A 18 -0.59 5.23 1.09
C TRP A 18 0.76 4.52 1.21
N LYS A 19 1.86 5.17 0.82
CA LYS A 19 3.21 4.64 1.00
C LYS A 19 3.56 4.44 2.48
N GLN A 20 3.22 5.40 3.33
CA GLN A 20 3.40 5.26 4.78
C GLN A 20 2.58 4.12 5.38
N LEU A 21 1.37 3.86 4.85
CA LEU A 21 0.59 2.70 5.25
C LEU A 21 1.25 1.40 4.79
N SER A 22 1.76 1.34 3.56
CA SER A 22 2.56 0.20 3.08
C SER A 22 3.74 -0.09 4.01
N ASP A 23 4.55 0.92 4.33
CA ASP A 23 5.70 0.80 5.23
C ASP A 23 5.30 0.28 6.61
N ARG A 24 4.14 0.70 7.13
CA ARG A 24 3.61 0.24 8.42
C ARG A 24 3.11 -1.21 8.38
N MET A 25 2.70 -1.71 7.21
CA MET A 25 2.28 -3.10 7.05
C MET A 25 3.46 -4.08 7.03
N VAL A 26 4.65 -3.64 6.61
CA VAL A 26 5.86 -4.48 6.55
C VAL A 26 6.19 -5.15 7.90
N PRO A 27 6.33 -4.42 9.04
CA PRO A 27 6.61 -5.06 10.32
C PRO A 27 5.46 -5.93 10.81
N ILE A 28 4.21 -5.62 10.47
CA ILE A 28 3.04 -6.43 10.85
C ILE A 28 3.07 -7.77 10.12
N LYS A 29 3.32 -7.76 8.81
CA LYS A 29 3.52 -8.97 8.01
C LYS A 29 4.64 -9.83 8.59
N ALA A 30 5.78 -9.20 8.89
CA ALA A 30 6.93 -9.90 9.47
C ALA A 30 6.60 -10.54 10.82
N ALA A 31 5.86 -9.83 11.68
CA ALA A 31 5.40 -10.37 12.95
C ALA A 31 4.50 -11.60 12.75
N VAL A 32 3.52 -11.55 11.84
CA VAL A 32 2.65 -12.70 11.54
C VAL A 32 3.43 -13.89 10.98
N ALA A 33 4.39 -13.65 10.07
CA ALA A 33 5.25 -14.70 9.53
C ALA A 33 6.13 -15.37 10.62
N SER A 34 6.46 -14.64 11.70
CA SER A 34 7.25 -15.17 12.82
C SER A 34 6.45 -15.95 13.86
N LEU A 35 5.11 -15.97 13.78
CA LEU A 35 4.25 -16.68 14.74
C LEU A 35 4.24 -18.19 14.50
N ASP A 36 5.34 -18.86 14.83
CA ASP A 36 5.46 -20.31 14.74
C ASP A 36 5.01 -21.00 16.03
N LEU A 37 4.13 -22.00 15.91
CA LEU A 37 3.69 -22.84 17.00
C LEU A 37 3.82 -24.30 16.59
N SER A 38 4.63 -25.06 17.33
CA SER A 38 4.73 -26.50 17.13
C SER A 38 3.40 -27.19 17.44
N VAL A 39 3.16 -28.35 16.83
CA VAL A 39 1.93 -29.16 17.04
C VAL A 39 1.66 -29.43 18.53
N SER A 40 2.70 -29.56 19.34
CA SER A 40 2.59 -29.75 20.80
C SER A 40 1.87 -28.61 21.52
N ALA A 41 1.91 -27.38 21.00
CA ALA A 41 1.19 -26.24 21.57
C ALA A 41 -0.34 -26.39 21.46
N PHE A 42 -0.81 -27.28 20.57
CA PHE A 42 -2.22 -27.56 20.33
C PHE A 42 -2.72 -28.83 21.02
N PHE A 43 -1.89 -29.46 21.86
CA PHE A 43 -2.29 -30.64 22.61
C PHE A 43 -3.11 -30.23 23.84
N ILE A 44 -4.43 -30.40 23.74
CA ILE A 44 -5.40 -30.09 24.81
C ILE A 44 -5.91 -31.34 25.55
N GLY A 45 -5.21 -32.48 25.40
CA GLY A 45 -5.63 -33.76 25.96
C GLY A 45 -6.48 -34.62 25.02
N ASP A 46 -6.63 -34.22 23.76
CA ASP A 46 -7.28 -35.02 22.70
C ASP A 46 -6.30 -35.39 21.57
N ALA A 47 -6.73 -36.32 20.69
CA ALA A 47 -5.93 -36.77 19.55
C ALA A 47 -5.94 -35.79 18.35
N ASN A 48 -6.63 -34.64 18.45
CA ASN A 48 -6.86 -33.71 17.34
C ASN A 48 -5.86 -32.56 17.26
N ALA A 49 -4.80 -32.57 18.07
CA ALA A 49 -3.74 -31.56 18.05
C ALA A 49 -3.22 -31.23 16.63
N HIS A 50 -3.13 -32.24 15.75
CA HIS A 50 -2.75 -32.04 14.34
C HIS A 50 -3.78 -31.21 13.56
N GLY A 51 -5.07 -31.45 13.76
CA GLY A 51 -6.14 -30.69 13.11
C GLY A 51 -6.17 -29.23 13.57
N HIS A 52 -5.97 -29.00 14.88
CA HIS A 52 -5.87 -27.65 15.43
C HIS A 52 -4.65 -26.89 14.93
N SER A 53 -3.48 -27.56 14.88
CA SER A 53 -2.26 -26.98 14.32
C SER A 53 -2.42 -26.65 12.83
N ALA A 54 -3.03 -27.54 12.04
CA ALA A 54 -3.30 -27.29 10.63
C ALA A 54 -4.25 -26.09 10.41
N ALA A 55 -5.30 -25.96 11.22
CA ALA A 55 -6.22 -24.83 11.15
C ALA A 55 -5.53 -23.50 11.50
N TYR A 56 -4.70 -23.49 12.55
CA TYR A 56 -3.92 -22.32 12.93
C TYR A 56 -2.94 -21.91 11.82
N ASN A 57 -2.14 -22.84 11.31
CA ASN A 57 -1.16 -22.57 10.25
C ASN A 57 -1.83 -22.10 8.95
N GLY A 58 -3.00 -22.65 8.64
CA GLY A 58 -3.82 -22.20 7.51
C GLY A 58 -4.29 -20.75 7.67
N TYR A 59 -4.77 -20.38 8.86
CA TYR A 59 -5.17 -19.01 9.15
C TYR A 59 -3.98 -18.03 9.16
N GLN A 60 -2.85 -18.43 9.76
CA GLN A 60 -1.62 -17.64 9.73
C GLN A 60 -1.17 -17.37 8.29
N SER A 61 -1.15 -18.41 7.44
CA SER A 61 -0.78 -18.28 6.02
C SER A 61 -1.74 -17.36 5.26
N PHE A 62 -3.04 -17.47 5.54
CA PHE A 62 -4.04 -16.56 4.97
C PHE A 62 -3.77 -15.10 5.38
N MET A 63 -3.52 -14.85 6.67
CA MET A 63 -3.20 -13.50 7.17
C MET A 63 -1.90 -12.97 6.56
N GLU A 64 -0.85 -13.78 6.47
CA GLU A 64 0.41 -13.38 5.84
C GLU A 64 0.21 -12.95 4.38
N ASN A 65 -0.62 -13.69 3.62
CA ASN A 65 -0.93 -13.37 2.24
C ASN A 65 -1.66 -12.02 2.12
N ILE A 66 -2.73 -11.81 2.91
CA ILE A 66 -3.48 -10.55 2.91
C ILE A 66 -2.57 -9.36 3.30
N LEU A 67 -1.72 -9.53 4.31
CA LEU A 67 -0.77 -8.49 4.74
C LEU A 67 0.30 -8.23 3.67
N GLY A 68 0.75 -9.25 2.95
CA GLY A 68 1.63 -9.12 1.79
C GLY A 68 0.98 -8.35 0.62
N GLY A 69 -0.30 -8.63 0.37
CA GLY A 69 -1.14 -7.85 -0.56
C GLY A 69 -1.20 -6.39 -0.14
N ALA A 70 -1.52 -6.10 1.12
CA ALA A 70 -1.61 -4.73 1.63
C ALA A 70 -0.30 -3.94 1.48
N VAL A 71 0.87 -4.55 1.77
CA VAL A 71 2.19 -3.91 1.53
C VAL A 71 2.31 -3.52 0.06
N THR A 72 1.98 -4.44 -0.85
CA THR A 72 2.17 -4.24 -2.29
C THR A 72 1.17 -3.22 -2.86
N GLU A 73 -0.11 -3.40 -2.57
CA GLU A 73 -1.19 -2.60 -3.14
C GLU A 73 -1.18 -1.16 -2.62
N PHE A 74 -0.85 -0.94 -1.34
CA PHE A 74 -0.73 0.42 -0.81
C PHE A 74 0.43 1.20 -1.45
N ASP A 75 1.56 0.55 -1.72
CA ASP A 75 2.67 1.19 -2.44
C ASP A 75 2.28 1.50 -3.89
N GLN A 76 1.58 0.58 -4.56
CA GLN A 76 1.07 0.78 -5.91
C GLN A 76 0.08 1.94 -6.00
N LEU A 77 -0.86 2.04 -5.05
CA LEU A 77 -1.81 3.16 -4.97
C LEU A 77 -1.08 4.48 -4.77
N GLY A 78 -0.12 4.53 -3.85
CA GLY A 78 0.69 5.72 -3.63
C GLY A 78 1.47 6.15 -4.87
N THR A 79 2.08 5.20 -5.56
CA THR A 79 2.82 5.44 -6.81
C THR A 79 1.90 5.86 -7.96
N ALA A 80 0.68 5.32 -8.04
CA ALA A 80 -0.30 5.74 -9.04
C ALA A 80 -0.72 7.19 -8.83
N LEU A 81 -0.95 7.62 -7.59
CA LEU A 81 -1.29 9.00 -7.26
C LEU A 81 -0.17 9.99 -7.62
N ASP A 82 1.09 9.64 -7.34
CA ASP A 82 2.24 10.45 -7.75
C ASP A 82 2.30 10.60 -9.28
N ARG A 83 2.06 9.52 -10.03
CA ARG A 83 2.04 9.57 -11.51
C ARG A 83 0.92 10.44 -12.06
N ILE A 84 -0.24 10.45 -11.40
CA ILE A 84 -1.36 11.32 -11.77
C ILE A 84 -0.99 12.78 -11.51
N ALA A 85 -0.38 13.08 -10.35
CA ALA A 85 0.12 14.41 -10.02
C ALA A 85 1.15 14.91 -11.06
N ASP A 86 2.13 14.08 -11.41
CA ASP A 86 3.11 14.37 -12.46
C ASP A 86 2.48 14.65 -13.83
N ALA A 87 1.36 14.01 -14.14
CA ALA A 87 0.63 14.24 -15.39
C ALA A 87 -0.06 15.60 -15.39
N TYR A 88 -0.68 16.00 -14.27
CA TYR A 88 -1.29 17.31 -14.11
C TYR A 88 -0.26 18.45 -14.21
N ASP A 89 0.88 18.33 -13.54
CA ASP A 89 1.93 19.36 -13.58
C ASP A 89 2.50 19.53 -15.00
N ARG A 90 2.69 18.43 -15.74
CA ARG A 90 3.13 18.49 -17.14
C ARG A 90 2.09 19.14 -18.05
N ALA A 91 0.81 18.84 -17.85
CA ALA A 91 -0.27 19.45 -18.62
C ALA A 91 -0.35 20.96 -18.37
N ASP A 92 -0.25 21.41 -17.11
CA ASP A 92 -0.27 22.83 -16.76
C ASP A 92 0.93 23.57 -17.36
N ALA A 93 2.13 22.97 -17.31
CA ALA A 93 3.33 23.54 -17.92
C ALA A 93 3.17 23.76 -19.44
N ILE A 94 2.62 22.78 -20.16
CA ILE A 94 2.37 22.89 -21.61
C ILE A 94 1.36 24.00 -21.92
N VAL A 95 0.25 24.05 -21.17
CA VAL A 95 -0.78 25.08 -21.34
C VAL A 95 -0.21 26.48 -21.08
N SER A 96 0.60 26.63 -20.02
CA SER A 96 1.24 27.90 -19.68
C SER A 96 2.16 28.41 -20.79
N LEU A 97 2.93 27.51 -21.41
CA LEU A 97 3.89 27.84 -22.46
C LEU A 97 3.19 28.27 -23.75
N ASN A 98 2.09 27.57 -24.12
CA ASN A 98 1.25 27.94 -25.26
C ASN A 98 0.56 29.30 -25.07
N LEU A 99 0.01 29.57 -23.88
CA LEU A 99 -0.64 30.87 -23.60
C LEU A 99 0.37 32.02 -23.69
N ASN A 100 1.56 31.86 -23.11
CA ASN A 100 2.60 32.89 -23.20
C ASN A 100 3.00 33.16 -24.65
N GLN A 101 3.17 32.13 -25.49
CA GLN A 101 3.47 32.31 -26.92
C GLN A 101 2.38 33.07 -27.67
N ILE A 102 1.10 32.83 -27.35
CA ILE A 102 -0.04 33.51 -27.99
C ILE A 102 -0.15 34.97 -27.53
N TYR A 103 0.04 35.25 -26.23
CA TYR A 103 -0.11 36.60 -25.66
C TYR A 103 1.13 37.48 -25.79
N SER A 104 2.30 36.92 -26.10
CA SER A 104 3.53 37.68 -26.41
C SER A 104 3.72 37.99 -27.89
N ALA A 105 2.81 37.55 -28.77
CA ALA A 105 2.78 37.84 -30.20
C ALA A 105 1.87 39.04 -30.49
#